data_AF-A0A2Z5AGN4-F1
#
_entry.id   AF-A0A2Z5AGN4-F1
#
_cell.length_a   1.000
_cell.length_b   1.000
_cell.length_c   1.000
_cell.angle_alpha   90.00
_cell.angle_beta   90.00
_cell.angle_gamma   90.00
#
_symmetry.space_group_name_H-M   'P 1'
#
loop_
_entity.id
_entity.type
_entity.pdbx_description
1 polymer ?
#
loop_
_entity_poly.entity_id
_entity_poly.type
_entity_poly.pdbx_seq_one_letter_code
_entity_poly.pdbx_strand_id
1 'polypeptide(L)'
;MNGIGGRTIAEAQERISTAEYETWLRYRAKRGTLNLGMRVEWGASMLAALYANTNRGKSTPAYRQHDFAPHMDAPEISLEQAMEQWQ
;
A
#
# COMPACT_ATOMS: atom_id res chain seq x y z
N MET A 1 -6.60 11.67 -9.71
CA MET A 1 -5.74 11.88 -8.52
C MET A 1 -6.60 12.01 -7.25
N ASN A 2 -7.26 10.93 -6.80
CA ASN A 2 -8.16 11.00 -5.62
C ASN A 2 -9.11 12.23 -5.63
N GLY A 3 -9.77 12.48 -6.76
CA GLY A 3 -10.67 13.64 -6.95
C GLY A 3 -10.01 14.98 -7.31
N ILE A 4 -8.68 15.10 -7.19
CA ILE A 4 -7.95 16.30 -7.64
C ILE A 4 -8.06 16.41 -9.16
N GLY A 5 -8.52 17.57 -9.63
CA GLY A 5 -8.82 17.85 -11.05
C GLY A 5 -10.17 17.38 -11.54
N GLY A 6 -10.97 16.69 -10.71
CA GLY A 6 -12.26 16.15 -11.12
C GLY A 6 -12.39 14.65 -10.87
N ARG A 7 -13.53 14.09 -11.30
CA ARG A 7 -13.89 12.69 -11.11
C ARG A 7 -13.47 11.81 -12.29
N THR A 8 -13.12 12.42 -13.43
CA THR A 8 -12.69 11.72 -14.64
C THR A 8 -11.27 12.11 -15.05
N ILE A 9 -10.66 11.29 -15.92
CA ILE A 9 -9.34 11.58 -16.51
C ILE A 9 -9.42 12.86 -17.37
N ALA A 10 -10.50 13.02 -18.15
CA ALA A 10 -10.68 14.18 -19.02
C ALA A 10 -10.78 15.49 -18.21
N GLU A 11 -11.58 15.51 -17.14
CA GLU A 11 -11.67 16.68 -16.26
C GLU A 11 -10.31 17.00 -15.62
N ALA A 12 -9.56 15.98 -15.19
CA ALA A 12 -8.24 16.19 -14.61
C ALA A 12 -7.26 16.78 -15.62
N GLN A 13 -7.30 16.37 -16.89
CA GLN A 13 -6.49 16.94 -17.95
C GLN A 13 -6.89 18.38 -18.28
N GLU A 14 -8.18 18.71 -18.21
CA GLU A 14 -8.68 20.06 -18.48
C GLU A 14 -8.38 21.04 -17.33
N ARG A 15 -8.48 20.58 -16.08
CA ARG A 15 -8.44 21.44 -14.89
C ARG A 15 -7.08 21.53 -14.21
N ILE A 16 -6.16 20.60 -14.47
CA ILE A 16 -4.85 20.58 -13.80
C ILE A 16 -3.76 21.02 -14.77
N SER A 17 -3.00 22.03 -14.34
CA SER A 17 -1.80 22.46 -15.06
C SER A 17 -0.65 21.47 -14.93
N THR A 18 0.25 21.45 -15.91
CA THR A 18 1.45 20.59 -15.88
C THR A 18 2.30 20.81 -14.62
N ALA A 19 2.47 22.06 -14.19
CA ALA A 19 3.26 22.39 -13.00
C ALA A 19 2.63 21.86 -11.70
N GLU A 20 1.30 21.89 -11.60
CA GLU A 20 0.58 21.29 -10.48
C GLU A 20 0.72 19.76 -10.49
N TYR A 21 0.56 19.13 -11.66
CA TYR A 21 0.75 17.70 -11.81
C TYR A 21 2.15 17.25 -11.38
N GLU A 22 3.20 17.97 -11.78
CA GLU A 22 4.58 17.69 -11.34
C GLU A 22 4.74 17.80 -9.82
N THR A 23 4.08 18.78 -9.20
CA THR A 23 4.08 18.93 -7.74
C THR A 23 3.44 17.71 -7.07
N TRP A 24 2.31 17.22 -7.59
CA TRP A 24 1.67 16.00 -7.09
C TRP A 24 2.51 14.74 -7.32
N LEU A 25 3.24 14.65 -8.43
CA LEU A 25 4.20 13.56 -8.65
C LEU A 25 5.30 13.56 -7.60
N ARG A 26 5.92 14.72 -7.31
CA ARG A 26 6.93 14.85 -6.25
C ARG A 26 6.36 14.52 -4.88
N TYR A 27 5.13 14.96 -4.61
CA TYR A 27 4.43 14.60 -3.37
C TYR A 27 4.26 13.08 -3.25
N ARG A 28 3.80 12.41 -4.31
CA ARG A 28 3.62 10.96 -4.33
C ARG A 28 4.93 10.21 -4.15
N ALA A 29 6.01 10.68 -4.76
CA ALA A 29 7.34 10.08 -4.57
C ALA A 29 7.79 10.18 -3.10
N LYS A 30 7.51 11.30 -2.43
CA LYS A 30 7.92 11.53 -1.03
C LYS A 30 7.00 10.87 0.00
N ARG A 31 5.70 10.78 -0.26
CA ARG A 31 4.67 10.42 0.73
C ARG A 31 3.84 9.18 0.37
N GLY A 32 4.02 8.63 -0.82
CA GLY A 32 3.27 7.49 -1.33
C GLY A 32 1.95 7.88 -2.01
N THR A 33 1.02 6.93 -2.03
CA THR A 33 -0.29 7.10 -2.67
C THR A 33 -1.08 8.31 -2.12
N LEU A 34 -1.88 8.94 -3.00
CA LEU A 34 -2.82 10.00 -2.62
C LEU A 34 -4.06 9.43 -1.91
N ASN A 35 -4.24 8.11 -1.91
CA ASN A 35 -5.35 7.46 -1.23
C ASN A 35 -5.03 7.30 0.27
N LEU A 36 -5.63 8.16 1.10
CA LEU A 36 -5.47 8.10 2.55
C LEU A 36 -5.93 6.74 3.13
N GLY A 37 -6.94 6.12 2.53
CA GLY A 37 -7.45 4.81 2.94
C GLY A 37 -6.37 3.73 2.94
N MET A 38 -5.50 3.71 1.92
CA MET A 38 -4.38 2.76 1.87
C MET A 38 -3.36 3.00 2.99
N ARG A 39 -3.10 4.26 3.36
CA ARG A 39 -2.21 4.59 4.49
C ARG A 39 -2.82 4.15 5.82
N VAL A 40 -4.13 4.34 6.00
CA VAL A 40 -4.85 3.89 7.19
C VAL A 40 -4.86 2.37 7.27
N GLU A 41 -5.16 1.68 6.17
CA GLU A 41 -5.12 0.22 6.08
C GLU A 41 -3.72 -0.32 6.40
N TRP A 42 -2.67 0.29 5.86
CA TRP A 42 -1.29 -0.10 6.18
C TRP A 42 -0.98 0.07 7.68
N GLY A 43 -1.38 1.17 8.30
CA GLY A 43 -1.21 1.36 9.74
C GLY A 43 -2.02 0.35 10.58
N ALA A 44 -3.28 0.13 10.22
CA ALA A 44 -4.18 -0.77 10.94
C ALA A 44 -3.73 -2.23 10.83
N SER A 45 -3.28 -2.67 9.64
CA SER A 45 -2.75 -4.02 9.42
C SER A 45 -1.49 -4.31 10.25
N MET A 46 -0.62 -3.32 10.44
CA MET A 46 0.56 -3.45 11.33
C MET A 46 0.11 -3.72 12.77
N LEU A 47 -0.86 -2.95 13.27
CA LEU A 47 -1.40 -3.13 14.62
C LEU A 47 -2.12 -4.48 14.76
N ALA A 48 -2.87 -4.90 13.75
CA ALA A 48 -3.53 -6.21 13.72
C ALA A 48 -2.51 -7.36 13.76
N ALA A 49 -1.43 -7.28 12.98
CA ALA A 49 -0.36 -8.28 12.99
C ALA A 49 0.36 -8.33 14.35
N LEU A 50 0.64 -7.16 14.96
CA LEU A 50 1.23 -7.10 16.30
C LEU A 50 0.30 -7.76 17.33
N TYR A 51 -0.98 -7.43 17.30
CA TYR A 51 -1.98 -7.98 18.21
C TYR A 51 -2.12 -9.50 18.03
N ALA A 52 -2.26 -9.97 16.78
CA ALA A 52 -2.39 -11.39 16.46
C ALA A 52 -1.15 -12.19 16.90
N ASN A 53 0.06 -11.68 16.62
CA ASN A 53 1.30 -12.34 17.01
C ASN A 53 1.56 -12.36 18.51
N THR A 54 1.04 -11.37 19.25
CA THR A 54 1.13 -11.35 20.72
C THR A 54 0.25 -12.42 21.37
N ASN A 55 -0.85 -12.79 20.69
CA ASN A 55 -1.84 -13.74 21.21
C ASN A 55 -1.80 -15.11 20.51
N ARG A 56 -0.89 -15.34 19.57
CA ARG A 56 -0.80 -16.60 18.83
C ARG A 56 -0.32 -17.75 19.72
N GLY A 57 -0.77 -18.97 19.42
CA GLY A 57 -0.25 -20.18 20.04
C GLY A 57 1.21 -20.46 19.64
N LYS A 58 1.96 -21.19 20.47
CA LYS A 58 3.38 -21.51 20.22
C LYS A 58 3.62 -22.26 18.90
N SER A 59 2.65 -23.04 18.45
CA SER A 59 2.69 -23.80 17.20
C SER A 59 2.05 -23.07 16.01
N THR A 60 1.40 -21.93 16.24
CA THR A 60 0.76 -21.14 15.17
C THR A 60 1.83 -20.35 14.42
N PRO A 61 1.89 -20.38 13.08
CA PRO A 61 2.80 -19.52 12.30
C PRO A 61 2.62 -18.03 12.63
N ALA A 62 3.67 -17.23 12.43
CA ALA A 62 3.58 -15.79 12.65
C ALA A 62 2.76 -15.14 11.54
N TYR A 63 1.85 -14.25 11.92
CA TYR A 63 1.08 -13.44 10.99
C TYR A 63 1.94 -12.29 10.45
N ARG A 64 1.83 -12.03 9.16
CA ARG A 64 2.47 -10.91 8.48
C ARG A 64 1.49 -9.76 8.36
N GLN A 65 2.02 -8.55 8.20
CA GLN A 65 1.19 -7.36 7.99
C GLN A 65 0.27 -7.52 6.75
N HIS A 66 0.78 -8.10 5.67
CA HIS A 66 0.02 -8.32 4.44
C HIS A 66 -1.16 -9.29 4.60
N ASP A 67 -1.17 -10.13 5.64
CA ASP A 67 -2.34 -10.99 5.94
C ASP A 67 -3.58 -10.16 6.35
N PHE A 68 -3.38 -8.88 6.73
CA PHE A 68 -4.43 -7.95 7.13
C PHE A 68 -4.54 -6.71 6.21
N ALA A 69 -3.83 -6.68 5.08
CA ALA A 69 -3.83 -5.56 4.13
C ALA A 69 -4.09 -6.07 2.69
N PRO A 70 -5.33 -6.48 2.37
CA PRO A 70 -5.64 -7.14 1.10
C PRO A 70 -5.47 -6.25 -0.14
N HIS A 71 -5.47 -4.92 0.02
CA HIS A 71 -5.28 -3.97 -1.08
C HIS A 71 -3.84 -3.48 -1.23
N MET A 72 -2.90 -4.03 -0.44
CA MET A 72 -1.48 -3.74 -0.55
C MET A 72 -0.78 -4.89 -1.23
N ASP A 73 -0.01 -4.59 -2.27
CA ASP A 73 0.82 -5.60 -2.95
C ASP A 73 1.75 -6.27 -1.93
N ALA A 74 1.82 -7.59 -1.98
CA ALA A 74 2.78 -8.34 -1.18
C ALA A 74 4.21 -7.96 -1.60
N PRO A 75 5.20 -8.03 -0.70
CA PRO A 75 6.58 -7.74 -1.07
C PRO A 75 7.02 -8.73 -2.15
N GLU A 76 7.61 -8.23 -3.22
CA GLU A 76 8.22 -9.07 -4.25
C GLU A 76 9.34 -9.88 -3.60
N ILE A 77 9.30 -11.21 -3.76
CA ILE A 77 10.37 -12.11 -3.36
C ILE A 77 11.35 -12.27 -4.52
N SER A 78 12.63 -12.46 -4.22
CA SER A 78 13.61 -12.76 -5.28
C SER A 78 13.35 -14.13 -5.91
N LEU A 79 13.92 -14.37 -7.09
CA LEU A 79 13.79 -15.68 -7.76
C LEU A 79 14.34 -16.80 -6.86
N GLU A 80 15.47 -16.57 -6.20
CA GLU A 80 16.11 -17.53 -5.31
C GLU A 80 15.19 -17.86 -4.12
N GLN A 81 14.57 -16.84 -3.52
CA GLN A 81 13.61 -17.02 -2.42
C GLN A 81 12.34 -17.76 -2.87
N ALA A 82 11.90 -17.54 -4.11
CA ALA A 82 10.76 -18.27 -4.69
C ALA A 82 11.09 -19.75 -4.89
N MET A 83 12.31 -20.06 -5.37
CA MET A 83 12.76 -21.44 -5.57
C MET A 83 12.87 -22.22 -4.26
N GLU A 84 13.31 -21.59 -3.17
CA GLU A 84 13.35 -22.21 -1.82
C GLU A 84 11.95 -22.56 -1.29
N GLN A 85 10.91 -21.78 -1.62
CA GLN A 85 9.55 -22.05 -1.16
C GLN A 85 8.87 -23.22 -1.88
N TRP A 86 9.39 -23.64 -3.04
CA TRP A 86 8.82 -24.74 -3.83
C TRP A 86 9.49 -26.10 -3.58
N GLN A 87 10.61 -26.13 -2.85
CA GLN A 87 11.25 -27.37 -2.41
C GLN A 87 10.47 -28.04 -1.28
#